data_AF-A0A842MRQ8-F1
#
_entry.id   AF-A0A842MRQ8-F1
#
_cell.length_a   1.000
_cell.length_b   1.000
_cell.length_c   1.000
_cell.angle_alpha   90.00
_cell.angle_beta   90.00
_cell.angle_gamma   90.00
#
_symmetry.space_group_name_H-M   'P 1'
#
loop_
_entity.id
_entity.type
_entity.pdbx_description
1 polymer ?
#
loop_
_entity_poly.entity_id
_entity_poly.type
_entity_poly.pdbx_seq_one_letter_code
_entity_poly.pdbx_strand_id
1 'polypeptide(L)' 'ITACGYGPIISLIVAAKELGAKKAKLLCYKTSGDVSGDYSSVVGYAAVQFTK' A
#
# COMPACT_ATOMS: atom_id res chain seq x y z
N ILE A 1 9.72 -9.35 -4.62
CA ILE A 1 8.94 -8.17 -4.17
C ILE A 1 9.09 -8.09 -2.65
N THR A 2 9.54 -6.95 -2.13
CA THR A 2 9.75 -6.70 -0.70
C THR A 2 8.95 -5.47 -0.27
N ALA A 3 8.55 -5.38 1.00
CA ALA A 3 7.89 -4.20 1.56
C ALA A 3 8.54 -3.87 2.92
N CYS A 4 9.19 -2.71 3.02
CA CYS A 4 9.90 -2.28 4.23
C CYS A 4 8.99 -2.01 5.44
N GLY A 5 7.67 -1.94 5.23
CA GLY A 5 6.66 -1.65 6.25
C GLY A 5 5.67 -2.78 6.52
N TYR A 6 6.02 -4.05 6.25
CA TYR A 6 5.06 -5.17 6.38
C TYR A 6 4.40 -5.27 7.76
N GLY A 7 5.17 -5.04 8.85
CA GLY A 7 4.64 -5.05 10.22
C GLY A 7 3.55 -3.99 10.43
N PRO A 8 3.86 -2.69 10.29
CA PRO A 8 2.85 -1.62 10.39
C PRO A 8 1.66 -1.79 9.42
N ILE A 9 1.88 -2.29 8.21
CA ILE A 9 0.80 -2.57 7.25
C ILE A 9 -0.17 -3.62 7.82
N ILE A 10 0.35 -4.72 8.35
CA ILE A 10 -0.49 -5.76 8.97
C ILE A 10 -1.22 -5.20 10.20
N SER A 11 -0.53 -4.46 11.07
CA SER A 11 -1.14 -3.83 12.24
C SER A 11 -2.29 -2.90 11.86
N LEU A 12 -2.12 -2.07 10.83
CA LEU A 12 -3.18 -1.20 10.30
C LEU A 12 -4.38 -2.01 9.78
N ILE A 13 -4.14 -3.09 9.03
CA ILE A 13 -5.20 -3.94 8.49
C ILE A 13 -6.00 -4.60 9.62
N VAL A 14 -5.32 -5.11 10.65
CA VAL A 14 -5.98 -5.72 11.82
C VAL A 14 -6.81 -4.68 12.56
N ALA A 15 -6.22 -3.54 12.92
CA ALA A 15 -6.92 -2.46 13.61
C ALA A 15 -8.12 -1.95 12.81
N ALA A 16 -7.97 -1.76 11.49
CA ALA A 16 -9.07 -1.33 10.63
C ALA A 16 -10.24 -2.33 10.65
N LYS A 17 -9.96 -3.64 10.59
CA LYS A 17 -10.98 -4.69 10.70
C LYS A 17 -11.69 -4.67 12.06
N GLU A 18 -10.95 -4.56 13.16
CA GLU A 18 -11.52 -4.48 14.50
C GLU A 18 -12.40 -3.24 14.69
N LEU A 19 -12.01 -2.12 14.07
CA LEU A 19 -12.83 -0.92 14.02
C LEU A 19 -14.06 -1.08 13.12
N GLY A 20 -14.20 -2.16 12.35
CA GLY A 20 -15.36 -2.44 11.52
C GLY A 20 -15.21 -2.01 10.05
N ALA A 21 -13.99 -1.76 9.57
CA ALA A 21 -13.74 -1.51 8.15
C ALA A 21 -14.12 -2.75 7.33
N LYS A 22 -15.02 -2.59 6.35
CA LYS A 22 -15.47 -3.67 5.46
C LYS A 22 -14.85 -3.60 4.07
N LYS A 23 -14.25 -2.47 3.73
CA LYS A 23 -13.69 -2.22 2.41
C LYS A 23 -12.30 -1.60 2.52
N ALA A 24 -11.44 -1.97 1.59
CA ALA A 24 -10.19 -1.31 1.31
C ALA A 24 -10.16 -0.94 -0.17
N LYS A 25 -9.77 0.29 -0.49
CA LYS A 25 -9.66 0.79 -1.86
C LYS A 25 -8.23 1.26 -2.12
N LEU A 26 -7.59 0.70 -3.14
CA LEU A 26 -6.37 1.27 -3.70
C LEU A 26 -6.73 2.58 -4.38
N LEU A 27 -6.22 3.68 -3.84
CA LEU A 27 -6.43 5.02 -4.39
C LEU A 27 -5.45 5.29 -5.53
N CYS A 28 -4.20 4.87 -5.35
CA CYS A 28 -3.14 5.09 -6.32
C CYS A 28 -2.04 4.03 -6.15
N TYR A 29 -1.46 3.61 -7.26
CA TYR A 29 -0.22 2.85 -7.30
C TYR A 29 0.72 3.46 -8.34
N LYS A 30 1.97 3.65 -7.94
CA LYS A 30 3.04 4.25 -8.75
C LYS A 30 4.36 3.56 -8.46
N THR A 31 5.33 3.75 -9.34
CA THR A 31 6.69 3.25 -9.17
C THR A 31 7.71 4.36 -9.31
N SER A 32 8.92 4.17 -8.76
CA SER A 32 10.04 5.08 -9.02
C SER A 32 10.39 5.18 -10.51
N GLY A 33 10.11 4.12 -11.28
CA GLY A 33 10.23 4.09 -12.74
C GLY A 33 9.34 5.09 -13.45
N ASP A 34 8.20 5.47 -12.85
CA ASP A 34 7.28 6.44 -13.43
C ASP A 34 7.91 7.85 -13.50
N VAL A 35 8.93 8.12 -12.67
CA VAL A 35 9.69 9.38 -12.67
C VAL A 35 11.01 9.23 -13.43
N SER A 36 11.73 8.12 -13.24
CA SER A 36 13.05 7.92 -13.86
C SER A 36 12.99 7.45 -15.32
N GLY A 37 11.89 6.83 -15.75
CA GLY A 37 11.76 6.14 -17.03
C GLY A 37 12.47 4.78 -17.10
N ASP A 38 13.19 4.38 -16.04
CA ASP A 38 13.85 3.09 -15.92
C ASP A 38 13.01 2.13 -15.07
N TYR A 39 12.60 1.02 -15.69
CA TYR A 39 11.75 -0.01 -15.08
C TYR A 39 12.51 -1.29 -14.76
N SER A 40 13.84 -1.32 -14.93
CA SER A 40 14.67 -2.50 -14.64
C SER A 40 14.73 -2.84 -13.15
N SER A 41 14.65 -1.82 -12.29
CA SER A 41 14.60 -1.97 -10.84
C SER A 41 13.88 -0.77 -10.22
N VAL A 42 12.72 -1.00 -9.61
CA VAL A 42 11.85 0.07 -9.11
C VAL A 42 11.34 -0.19 -7.69
N VAL A 43 11.05 0.91 -6.98
CA VAL A 43 10.29 0.89 -5.72
C VAL A 43 8.82 1.15 -6.02
N GLY A 44 7.95 0.29 -5.52
CA GLY A 44 6.49 0.49 -5.61
C GLY A 44 5.96 1.34 -4.46
N TYR A 45 5.01 2.22 -4.77
CA TYR A 45 4.31 3.08 -3.83
C TYR A 45 2.81 2.87 -3.98
N ALA A 46 2.11 2.63 -2.86
CA ALA A 46 0.67 2.38 -2.85
C ALA A 46 -0.02 3.27 -1.81
N ALA A 47 -1.15 3.87 -2.18
CA ALA A 47 -2.05 4.57 -1.26
C ALA A 47 -3.35 3.78 -1.14
N VAL A 48 -3.69 3.35 0.07
CA VAL A 48 -4.89 2.51 0.33
C VAL A 48 -5.75 3.15 1.41
N GLN A 49 -7.05 3.25 1.14
CA GLN A 49 -8.05 3.76 2.07
C GLN A 49 -8.90 2.61 2.61
N PHE A 50 -9.06 2.55 3.93
CA PHE A 50 -9.99 1.64 4.60
C PHE A 50 -11.26 2.39 5.02
N THR A 51 -12.43 1.79 4.78
CA THR A 51 -13.74 2.37 5.14
C THR A 51 -14.63 1.33 5.79
N LYS A 52 -15.41 1.76 6.79
CA LYS A 52 -16.49 0.96 7.41
C LYS A 52 -17.66 0.78 6.46
#